data_AF-A0A6L8W638-F1
#
_entry.id   AF-A0A6L8W638-F1
#
_cell.length_a   1.000
_cell.length_b   1.000
_cell.length_c   1.000
_cell.angle_alpha   90.00
_cell.angle_beta   90.00
_cell.angle_gamma   90.00
#
_symmetry.space_group_name_H-M   'P 1'
#
loop_
_entity.id
_entity.type
_entity.pdbx_description
1 polymer ?
#
loop_
_entity_poly.entity_id
_entity_poly.type
_entity_poly.pdbx_seq_one_letter_code
_entity_poly.pdbx_strand_id
1 'polypeptide(L)'
;MLSLVILSLLPPGNEPDFSHLFNDKVRHFTAYALLAIAACHAGRNWRQRFILCVLTLMVSILVEFLQPFTGRNFELLDIVANLSGIIAGMGLSALAFQYLRRKVHL
;
A
#
# COMPACT_ATOMS: atom_id res chain seq x y z
N MET A 1 4.37 -7.27 -3.39
CA MET A 1 4.86 -7.29 -1.99
C MET A 1 6.36 -7.09 -1.96
N LEU A 2 7.17 -8.04 -2.43
CA LEU A 2 8.63 -7.97 -2.33
C LEU A 2 9.24 -6.71 -2.98
N SER A 3 8.76 -6.32 -4.17
CA SER A 3 9.26 -5.13 -4.88
C SER A 3 9.04 -3.81 -4.11
N LEU A 4 7.95 -3.71 -3.36
CA LEU A 4 7.63 -2.52 -2.57
C LEU A 4 8.44 -2.47 -1.28
N VAL A 5 8.74 -3.63 -0.68
CA VAL A 5 9.66 -3.72 0.46
C VAL A 5 11.05 -3.26 0.04
N ILE A 6 11.55 -3.73 -1.11
CA ILE A 6 12.86 -3.31 -1.63
C ILE A 6 12.87 -1.80 -1.91
N LEU A 7 11.84 -1.28 -2.59
CA LEU A 7 11.75 0.14 -2.92
C LEU A 7 11.67 1.03 -1.67
N SER A 8 10.95 0.61 -0.63
CA SER A 8 10.80 1.37 0.61
C SER A 8 12.04 1.33 1.51
N LEU A 9 12.93 0.35 1.31
CA LEU A 9 14.19 0.22 2.06
C LEU A 9 15.37 0.89 1.36
N LEU A 10 15.19 1.37 0.12
CA LEU A 10 16.28 2.02 -0.62
C LEU A 10 16.77 3.29 0.10
N PRO A 11 18.10 3.48 0.24
CA PRO A 11 18.67 4.68 0.81
C PRO A 11 18.24 5.94 0.02
N PRO A 12 18.11 7.10 0.68
CA PRO A 12 17.83 8.36 -0.01
C PRO A 12 18.90 8.62 -1.08
N GLY A 13 18.48 8.85 -2.34
CA GLY A 13 19.38 9.11 -3.48
C GLY A 13 19.61 7.91 -4.43
N ASN A 14 19.23 6.69 -4.03
CA ASN A 14 19.27 5.49 -4.90
C ASN A 14 17.88 5.07 -5.42
N GLU A 15 16.86 5.87 -5.11
CA GLU A 15 15.51 5.75 -5.63
C GLU A 15 15.38 6.52 -6.96
N PRO A 16 14.55 6.06 -7.92
CA PRO A 16 14.30 6.83 -9.12
C PRO A 16 13.77 8.22 -8.74
N ASP A 17 14.39 9.26 -9.29
CA ASP A 17 14.18 10.65 -8.88
C ASP A 17 12.78 11.15 -9.26
N PHE A 18 11.83 10.86 -8.38
CA PHE A 18 10.49 11.43 -8.38
C PHE A 18 10.32 12.49 -7.28
N SER A 19 11.41 12.85 -6.60
CA SER A 19 11.41 13.74 -5.43
C SER A 19 10.85 15.13 -5.73
N HIS A 20 11.02 15.59 -6.97
CA HIS A 20 10.48 16.85 -7.48
C HIS A 20 9.01 16.77 -7.94
N LEU A 21 8.46 15.57 -8.14
CA LEU A 21 7.11 15.37 -8.69
C LEU A 21 6.10 14.86 -7.65
N PHE A 22 6.55 14.12 -6.62
CA PHE A 22 5.67 13.52 -5.62
C PHE A 22 6.29 13.57 -4.21
N ASN A 23 5.59 14.23 -3.28
CA ASN A 23 5.89 14.24 -1.84
C ASN A 23 5.96 12.79 -1.30
N ASP A 24 6.91 12.51 -0.40
CA ASP A 24 7.16 11.16 0.15
C ASP A 24 5.88 10.49 0.66
N LYS A 25 5.03 11.26 1.35
CA LYS A 25 3.73 10.80 1.87
C LYS A 25 2.76 10.37 0.78
N VAL A 26 2.81 11.03 -0.38
CA VAL A 26 1.98 10.65 -1.54
C VAL A 26 2.52 9.37 -2.18
N ARG A 27 3.85 9.15 -2.18
CA ARG A 27 4.45 7.88 -2.63
C ARG A 27 4.00 6.74 -1.73
N HIS A 28 4.11 6.91 -0.41
CA HIS A 28 3.62 5.98 0.60
C HIS A 28 2.13 5.67 0.41
N PHE A 29 1.27 6.69 0.38
CA PHE A 29 -0.16 6.53 0.14
C PHE A 29 -0.46 5.73 -1.14
N THR A 30 0.15 6.12 -2.27
CA THR A 30 -0.15 5.53 -3.57
C THR A 30 0.35 4.09 -3.67
N ALA A 31 1.55 3.82 -3.17
CA ALA A 31 2.15 2.49 -3.17
C ALA A 31 1.26 1.50 -2.39
N TYR A 32 0.83 1.89 -1.19
CA TYR A 32 0.01 1.03 -0.34
C TYR A 32 -1.45 0.95 -0.79
N ALA A 33 -1.98 1.97 -1.46
CA ALA A 33 -3.29 1.89 -2.12
C ALA A 33 -3.31 0.86 -3.27
N LEU A 34 -2.33 0.92 -4.17
CA LEU A 34 -2.19 -0.06 -5.25
C LEU A 34 -1.97 -1.47 -4.71
N LEU A 35 -1.18 -1.59 -3.65
CA LEU A 35 -0.92 -2.87 -3.02
C LEU A 35 -2.18 -3.47 -2.38
N ALA A 36 -3.01 -2.64 -1.72
CA ALA A 36 -4.29 -3.08 -1.17
C ALA A 36 -5.30 -3.47 -2.27
N ILE A 37 -5.30 -2.79 -3.42
CA ILE A 37 -6.11 -3.18 -4.58
C ILE A 37 -5.67 -4.56 -5.10
N ALA A 38 -4.37 -4.77 -5.26
CA ALA A 38 -3.83 -6.06 -5.68
C ALA A 38 -4.17 -7.19 -4.68
N ALA A 39 -4.05 -6.91 -3.38
CA ALA A 39 -4.46 -7.82 -2.30
C ALA A 39 -5.95 -8.16 -2.35
N CYS A 40 -6.81 -7.16 -2.58
CA CYS A 40 -8.25 -7.36 -2.73
C CYS A 40 -8.61 -8.18 -3.98
N HIS A 41 -7.86 -8.02 -5.07
CA HIS A 41 -8.04 -8.80 -6.28
C HIS A 41 -7.63 -10.27 -6.10
N ALA A 42 -6.55 -10.53 -5.35
CA ALA A 42 -6.07 -11.88 -5.06
C ALA A 42 -7.02 -12.68 -4.13
N GLY A 43 -7.75 -12.01 -3.24
CA GLY A 43 -8.67 -12.67 -2.30
C GLY A 43 -9.98 -13.14 -2.95
N ARG A 44 -10.31 -14.44 -2.81
CA ARG A 44 -11.52 -15.05 -3.40
C ARG A 44 -12.80 -14.68 -2.65
N ASN A 45 -12.70 -14.39 -1.35
CA ASN A 45 -13.83 -13.97 -0.52
C ASN A 45 -13.44 -12.79 0.38
N TRP A 46 -14.44 -12.14 0.99
CA TRP A 46 -14.22 -10.95 1.82
C TRP A 46 -13.22 -11.18 2.96
N ARG A 47 -13.27 -12.33 3.61
CA ARG A 47 -12.37 -12.69 4.71
C ARG A 47 -10.91 -12.76 4.24
N GLN A 48 -10.64 -13.40 3.09
CA GLN A 48 -9.31 -13.47 2.51
C GLN A 48 -8.79 -12.08 2.11
N ARG A 49 -9.64 -11.23 1.51
CA ARG A 49 -9.27 -9.85 1.14
C ARG A 49 -8.87 -9.04 2.36
N PHE A 50 -9.66 -9.13 3.42
CA PHE A 50 -9.39 -8.46 4.69
C PHE A 50 -8.07 -8.94 5.31
N ILE A 51 -7.85 -10.26 5.39
CA ILE A 51 -6.59 -10.83 5.90
C ILE A 51 -5.39 -10.33 5.09
N LEU A 52 -5.46 -10.31 3.75
CA LEU A 52 -4.37 -9.82 2.90
C LEU A 52 -4.10 -8.32 3.12
N CYS A 53 -5.13 -7.50 3.34
CA CYS A 53 -4.95 -6.09 3.67
C CYS A 53 -4.33 -5.89 5.06
N VAL A 54 -4.73 -6.69 6.06
CA VAL A 54 -4.10 -6.68 7.39
C VAL A 54 -2.62 -7.09 7.31
N LEU A 55 -2.30 -8.14 6.55
CA LEU A 55 -0.91 -8.53 6.31
C LEU A 55 -0.12 -7.42 5.61
N THR A 56 -0.74 -6.71 4.67
CA THR A 56 -0.14 -5.55 4.00
C THR A 56 0.22 -4.45 5.00
N LEU A 57 -0.68 -4.15 5.94
CA LEU A 57 -0.45 -3.17 7.01
C LEU A 57 0.66 -3.61 7.97
N MET A 58 0.69 -4.89 8.34
CA MET A 58 1.75 -5.41 9.21
C MET A 58 3.12 -5.32 8.54
N VAL A 59 3.20 -5.67 7.26
CA VAL A 59 4.42 -5.50 6.47
C VAL A 59 4.81 -4.02 6.37
N SER A 60 3.85 -3.11 6.16
CA SER A 60 4.15 -1.68 6.05
C SER A 60 4.74 -1.10 7.32
N ILE A 61 4.18 -1.49 8.48
CA ILE A 61 4.68 -1.05 9.79
C ILE A 61 6.08 -1.62 10.01
N LEU A 62 6.29 -2.91 9.73
CA LEU A 62 7.60 -3.54 9.88
C LEU A 62 8.66 -2.86 9.02
N VAL A 63 8.34 -2.51 7.76
CA VAL A 63 9.26 -1.79 6.87
C VAL A 63 9.66 -0.44 7.47
N GLU A 64 8.71 0.31 8.05
CA GLU A 64 9.00 1.58 8.71
C GLU A 64 9.98 1.43 9.87
N PHE A 65 9.83 0.39 10.68
CA PHE A 65 10.79 0.06 11.75
C PHE A 65 12.17 -0.37 11.22
N LEU A 66 12.23 -0.89 9.99
CA LEU A 66 13.47 -1.32 9.36
C LEU A 66 14.19 -0.19 8.59
N GLN A 67 13.49 0.88 8.22
CA GLN A 67 14.04 2.05 7.50
C GLN A 67 15.28 2.68 8.19
N PRO A 68 15.34 2.83 9.54
CA PRO A 68 16.53 3.31 10.25
C PRO A 68 17.80 2.51 9.97
N PHE A 69 17.69 1.21 9.72
CA PHE A 69 18.84 0.35 9.45
C PHE A 69 19.38 0.49 8.01
N THR A 70 18.64 1.18 7.13
CA THR A 70 19.05 1.42 5.73
C THR A 70 19.45 2.87 5.46
N GLY A 71 19.52 3.71 6.51
CA GLY A 71 19.88 5.12 6.40
C GLY A 71 18.70 6.07 6.11
N ARG A 72 17.46 5.59 6.24
CA ARG A 72 16.24 6.42 6.25
C ARG A 72 15.80 6.72 7.69
N ASN A 73 14.90 7.67 7.87
CA ASN A 73 14.35 7.98 9.19
C ASN A 73 13.05 7.22 9.41
N PHE A 74 12.79 6.81 10.65
CA PHE A 74 11.46 6.35 11.06
C PHE A 74 10.51 7.55 11.10
N GLU A 75 9.42 7.53 10.32
CA GLU A 75 8.41 8.58 10.30
C GLU A 75 7.00 8.03 10.56
N LEU A 76 6.38 8.47 11.66
CA LEU A 76 5.02 8.06 12.01
C LEU A 76 3.99 8.47 10.94
N LEU A 77 4.22 9.59 10.25
CA LEU A 77 3.34 10.09 9.20
C LEU A 77 3.35 9.19 7.96
N ASP A 78 4.43 8.44 7.72
CA ASP A 78 4.48 7.46 6.63
C ASP A 78 3.62 6.25 6.97
N ILE A 79 3.57 5.82 8.23
CA ILE A 79 2.60 4.79 8.68
C ILE A 79 1.16 5.25 8.45
N VAL A 80 0.85 6.52 8.74
CA VAL A 80 -0.49 7.10 8.50
C VAL A 80 -0.79 7.16 6.99
N ALA A 81 0.18 7.55 6.17
CA ALA A 81 0.05 7.54 4.72
C ALA A 81 -0.18 6.12 4.17
N ASN A 82 0.57 5.14 4.67
CA ASN A 82 0.42 3.73 4.31
C ASN A 82 -0.98 3.21 4.66
N LEU A 83 -1.43 3.45 5.89
CA LEU A 83 -2.74 3.02 6.38
C LEU A 83 -3.88 3.65 5.58
N SER A 84 -3.83 4.96 5.34
CA SER A 84 -4.84 5.66 4.55
C SER A 84 -4.88 5.16 3.11
N GLY A 85 -3.73 4.85 2.52
CA GLY A 85 -3.63 4.19 1.22
C GLY A 85 -4.32 2.83 1.20
N ILE A 86 -4.05 1.98 2.20
CA ILE A 86 -4.68 0.64 2.32
C ILE A 86 -6.21 0.76 2.40
N ILE A 87 -6.73 1.65 3.24
CA ILE A 87 -8.17 1.89 3.38
C ILE A 87 -8.77 2.34 2.05
N ALA A 88 -8.14 3.31 1.38
CA ALA A 88 -8.60 3.82 0.09
C ALA A 88 -8.63 2.71 -0.99
N GLY A 89 -7.57 1.90 -1.09
CA GLY A 89 -7.48 0.80 -2.05
C GLY A 89 -8.53 -0.30 -1.80
N MET A 90 -8.79 -0.62 -0.53
CA MET A 90 -9.84 -1.56 -0.13
C MET A 90 -11.23 -1.03 -0.47
N GLY A 91 -11.51 0.25 -0.19
CA GLY A 91 -12.77 0.91 -0.55
C GLY A 91 -13.01 0.94 -2.06
N LEU A 92 -12.00 1.35 -2.84
CA LEU A 92 -12.08 1.38 -4.31
C LEU A 92 -12.35 -0.01 -4.89
N SER A 93 -11.67 -1.03 -4.37
CA SER A 93 -11.88 -2.42 -4.79
C SER A 93 -13.30 -2.90 -4.47
N ALA A 94 -13.82 -2.58 -3.28
CA ALA A 94 -15.18 -2.93 -2.89
C ALA A 94 -16.22 -2.27 -3.81
N LEU A 95 -16.05 -1.00 -4.16
CA LEU A 95 -16.93 -0.28 -5.09
C LEU A 95 -16.87 -0.91 -6.50
N ALA A 96 -15.67 -1.21 -7.00
CA ALA A 96 -15.48 -1.84 -8.30
C ALA A 96 -16.17 -3.22 -8.38
N PHE A 97 -16.01 -4.06 -7.35
CA PHE A 97 -16.68 -5.36 -7.28
C PHE A 97 -18.20 -5.24 -7.22
N GLN A 98 -18.73 -4.25 -6.49
CA GLN A 98 -20.18 -4.00 -6.45
C GLN A 98 -20.71 -3.55 -7.81
N TYR A 99 -20.02 -2.65 -8.49
CA TYR A 99 -20.40 -2.19 -9.83
C TYR A 99 -20.41 -3.33 -10.84
N LEU A 100 -19.36 -4.16 -10.88
CA LEU A 100 -19.27 -5.30 -11.77
C LEU A 100 -20.38 -6.33 -11.50
N ARG A 101 -20.69 -6.63 -10.23
CA ARG A 101 -21.79 -7.55 -9.89
C ARG A 101 -23.15 -7.03 -10.36
N ARG A 102 -23.41 -5.72 -10.22
CA ARG A 102 -24.68 -5.13 -10.69
C ARG A 102 -24.86 -5.21 -12.20
N LYS A 103 -23.77 -5.07 -12.96
CA LYS A 103 -23.79 -5.11 -14.43
C LYS A 103 -23.97 -6.51 -15.02
N VAL A 104 -23.54 -7.55 -14.30
CA VAL A 104 -23.66 -8.96 -14.75
C VAL A 104 -25.07 -9.52 -14.54
N HIS A 105 -25.89 -8.88 -13.70
CA HIS A 105 -27.28 -9.27 -13.45
C HIS A 105 -28.31 -8.47 -14.28
N LEU A 106 -27.86 -7.63 -15.21
CA LEU A 106 -28.66 -6.95 -16.23
C LEU A 106 -28.38 -7.57 -17.59
#